data_AF-A0A925E4X7-F1
#
_entry.id   AF-A0A925E4X7-F1
#
_cell.length_a   1.000
_cell.length_b   1.000
_cell.length_c   1.000
_cell.angle_alpha   90.00
_cell.angle_beta   90.00
_cell.angle_gamma   90.00
#
_symmetry.space_group_name_H-M   'P 1'
#
loop_
_entity.id
_entity.type
_entity.pdbx_description
1 polymer ?
#
loop_
_entity_poly.entity_id
_entity_poly.type
_entity_poly.pdbx_seq_one_letter_code
_entity_poly.pdbx_strand_id
1 'polypeptide(L)'
;MKKIISLVLVVMAISVNGMTTGITTPSLPPAEPSATFDSIWVDYNVTEGGLKGMKIHLSFSAYSMKDMDAYVAIYFEYNDDMAGFLKDKNKKFNSTEGDVAVYQSIKPAYDPAVYKDLQLFMPYTELDLEAGIYDLTMDAKLIHKKGGIIQWLTYYDFEYTRPGSPADVESKAKAGADFENLWIDYDVTENGKKGMRIHVKFTALNLKDVDCYLAVYFEKKNGEKIDGISTNYRSKNGQLAVYKSIKPAYAETVYKDLQLFMPYTEIKLPRGKFDLKLEADIILKNGDMIKHLKDHEFWFEQ
;
A
#
# COMPACT_ATOMS: atom_id res chain seq x y z
N MET A 1 11.70 20.97 -43.03
CA MET A 1 12.27 20.43 -44.29
C MET A 1 13.25 19.31 -43.94
N LYS A 2 13.07 18.13 -44.53
CA LYS A 2 13.99 16.97 -44.40
C LYS A 2 15.36 17.31 -44.98
N LYS A 3 16.43 16.81 -44.36
CA LYS A 3 17.65 16.41 -45.08
C LYS A 3 18.19 15.09 -44.52
N ILE A 4 18.00 14.06 -45.32
CA ILE A 4 18.80 12.84 -45.37
C ILE A 4 20.16 13.24 -45.97
N ILE A 5 21.26 12.83 -45.35
CA ILE A 5 22.58 12.80 -45.97
C ILE A 5 23.17 11.42 -45.73
N SER A 6 23.24 10.68 -46.84
CA SER A 6 24.05 9.49 -47.06
C SER A 6 25.50 9.93 -47.36
N LEU A 7 26.40 8.96 -47.65
CA LEU A 7 27.83 9.07 -48.01
C LEU A 7 28.80 9.08 -46.80
N VAL A 8 29.96 8.39 -46.77
CA VAL A 8 30.81 7.77 -47.81
C VAL A 8 31.51 6.54 -47.20
N LEU A 9 31.62 5.49 -48.00
CA LEU A 9 32.50 4.34 -47.77
C LEU A 9 33.95 4.73 -48.07
N VAL A 10 34.85 4.74 -47.08
CA VAL A 10 36.30 4.86 -47.30
C VAL A 10 36.91 3.47 -47.15
N VAL A 11 37.37 2.91 -48.26
CA VAL A 11 38.21 1.71 -48.28
C VAL A 11 39.66 2.16 -48.16
N MET A 12 40.28 1.96 -47.01
CA MET A 12 41.74 1.94 -46.89
C MET A 12 42.21 0.50 -46.94
N ALA A 13 42.83 0.12 -48.06
CA ALA A 13 43.64 -1.08 -48.13
C ALA A 13 44.96 -0.82 -47.40
N ILE A 14 45.17 -1.51 -46.29
CA ILE A 14 46.48 -1.62 -45.65
C ILE A 14 46.88 -3.09 -45.76
N SER A 15 47.81 -3.38 -46.66
CA SER A 15 48.52 -4.65 -46.72
C SER A 15 49.65 -4.62 -45.69
N VAL A 16 49.53 -5.38 -44.60
CA VAL A 16 50.67 -5.76 -43.76
C VAL A 16 50.51 -7.22 -43.33
N ASN A 17 51.62 -7.92 -43.45
CA ASN A 17 51.83 -9.36 -43.34
C ASN A 17 51.42 -9.96 -41.98
N GLY A 18 50.84 -11.17 -42.06
CA GLY A 18 51.07 -12.28 -41.13
C GLY A 18 50.93 -12.01 -39.64
N MET A 19 49.71 -12.11 -39.13
CA MET A 19 49.42 -12.63 -37.79
C MET A 19 47.96 -13.09 -37.76
N THR A 20 47.73 -14.32 -37.34
CA THR A 20 46.40 -14.92 -37.16
C THR A 20 45.67 -14.18 -36.04
N THR A 21 44.80 -13.22 -36.38
CA THR A 21 43.87 -12.61 -35.43
C THR A 21 42.48 -13.17 -35.68
N GLY A 22 41.94 -13.87 -34.68
CA GLY A 22 40.58 -14.37 -34.69
C GLY A 22 39.60 -13.21 -34.84
N ILE A 23 38.65 -13.37 -35.77
CA ILE A 23 37.51 -12.48 -35.91
C ILE A 23 36.64 -12.68 -34.66
N THR A 24 36.74 -11.79 -33.69
CA THR A 24 35.75 -11.72 -32.61
C THR A 24 34.50 -11.08 -33.19
N THR A 25 33.49 -11.89 -33.46
CA THR A 25 32.11 -11.44 -33.63
C THR A 25 31.72 -10.62 -32.39
N PRO A 26 31.11 -9.43 -32.51
CA PRO A 26 30.57 -8.75 -31.33
C PRO A 26 29.55 -9.68 -30.69
N SER A 27 29.85 -10.19 -29.49
CA SER A 27 28.87 -10.94 -28.71
C SER A 27 27.70 -10.00 -28.43
N LEU A 28 26.48 -10.42 -28.75
CA LEU A 28 25.29 -9.78 -28.18
C LEU A 28 25.51 -9.66 -26.65
N PRO A 29 25.11 -8.54 -26.03
CA PRO A 29 25.11 -8.48 -24.57
C PRO A 29 24.34 -9.69 -24.02
N PRO A 30 24.78 -10.29 -22.90
CA PRO A 30 24.04 -11.36 -22.26
C PRO A 30 22.58 -10.95 -22.08
N ALA A 31 21.65 -11.86 -22.37
CA ALA A 31 20.25 -11.60 -22.11
C ALA A 31 20.06 -11.36 -20.60
N GLU A 32 19.38 -10.26 -20.26
CA GLU A 32 19.16 -9.84 -18.88
C GLU A 32 18.20 -10.84 -18.16
N PRO A 33 18.47 -11.18 -16.89
CA PRO A 33 17.59 -12.04 -16.09
C PRO A 33 16.16 -11.49 -16.06
N SER A 34 15.17 -12.34 -16.33
CA SER A 34 13.76 -11.94 -16.38
C SER A 34 12.83 -13.12 -16.11
N ALA A 35 11.52 -12.85 -16.01
CA ALA A 35 10.51 -13.89 -15.90
C ALA A 35 9.18 -13.48 -16.53
N THR A 36 8.40 -14.47 -16.95
CA THR A 36 6.98 -14.32 -17.30
C THR A 36 6.14 -14.98 -16.22
N PHE A 37 5.17 -14.24 -15.71
CA PHE A 37 4.21 -14.74 -14.72
C PHE A 37 3.01 -15.39 -15.43
N ASP A 38 2.55 -16.53 -14.90
CA ASP A 38 1.38 -17.24 -15.43
C ASP A 38 0.18 -17.14 -14.49
N SER A 39 0.33 -17.51 -13.22
CA SER A 39 -0.79 -17.54 -12.26
C SER A 39 -0.35 -17.55 -10.80
N ILE A 40 -1.23 -17.06 -9.93
CA ILE A 40 -1.14 -17.15 -8.48
C ILE A 40 -2.49 -17.67 -7.93
N TRP A 41 -2.45 -18.52 -6.92
CA TRP A 41 -3.63 -18.87 -6.11
C TRP A 41 -3.21 -19.17 -4.68
N VAL A 42 -4.17 -19.14 -3.75
CA VAL A 42 -3.91 -19.23 -2.31
C VAL A 42 -4.85 -20.24 -1.67
N ASP A 43 -4.27 -21.20 -0.95
CA ASP A 43 -4.99 -22.04 -0.01
C ASP A 43 -4.98 -21.37 1.36
N TYR A 44 -6.14 -20.88 1.78
CA TYR A 44 -6.31 -20.24 3.08
C TYR A 44 -6.50 -21.27 4.20
N ASN A 45 -6.16 -20.88 5.43
CA ASN A 45 -6.37 -21.68 6.64
C ASN A 45 -5.63 -23.05 6.65
N VAL A 46 -4.53 -23.16 5.93
CA VAL A 46 -3.65 -24.34 5.93
C VAL A 46 -2.88 -24.40 7.25
N THR A 47 -2.66 -25.62 7.75
CA THR A 47 -1.80 -25.85 8.92
C THR A 47 -0.51 -26.53 8.50
N GLU A 48 0.63 -25.87 8.73
CA GLU A 48 1.97 -26.39 8.44
C GLU A 48 2.86 -26.18 9.67
N GLY A 49 3.56 -27.24 10.11
CA GLY A 49 4.39 -27.17 11.32
C GLY A 49 3.63 -26.80 12.61
N GLY A 50 2.32 -27.04 12.65
CA GLY A 50 1.45 -26.66 13.78
C GLY A 50 1.01 -25.19 13.78
N LEU A 51 1.41 -24.40 12.79
CA LEU A 51 1.00 -23.02 12.61
C LEU A 51 -0.11 -22.94 11.55
N LYS A 52 -1.12 -22.12 11.83
CA LYS A 52 -2.18 -21.82 10.87
C LYS A 52 -1.79 -20.62 10.01
N GLY A 53 -1.97 -20.73 8.70
CA GLY A 53 -1.55 -19.70 7.75
C GLY A 53 -2.18 -19.86 6.38
N MET A 54 -1.53 -19.25 5.40
CA MET A 54 -1.86 -19.35 3.98
C MET A 54 -0.72 -20.04 3.23
N LYS A 55 -1.07 -20.91 2.28
CA LYS A 55 -0.14 -21.47 1.32
C LYS A 55 -0.36 -20.80 -0.03
N ILE A 56 0.70 -20.19 -0.55
CA ILE A 56 0.67 -19.37 -1.76
C ILE A 56 1.37 -20.15 -2.87
N HIS A 57 0.69 -20.28 -4.00
CA HIS A 57 1.15 -21.03 -5.15
C HIS A 57 1.44 -20.10 -6.32
N LEU A 58 2.60 -20.25 -6.95
CA LEU A 58 3.04 -19.44 -8.08
C LEU A 58 3.42 -20.31 -9.29
N SER A 59 2.92 -19.93 -10.46
CA SER A 59 3.40 -20.43 -11.76
C SER A 59 4.06 -19.30 -12.56
N PHE A 60 5.28 -19.54 -13.02
CA PHE A 60 6.05 -18.60 -13.84
C PHE A 60 7.20 -19.32 -14.58
N SER A 61 7.75 -18.66 -15.60
CA SER A 61 8.97 -19.09 -16.30
C SER A 61 10.08 -18.07 -16.10
N ALA A 62 11.26 -18.52 -15.66
CA ALA A 62 12.44 -17.69 -15.47
C ALA A 62 13.42 -17.86 -16.65
N TYR A 63 13.94 -16.75 -17.17
CA TYR A 63 14.82 -16.68 -18.33
C TYR A 63 16.17 -16.09 -17.94
N SER A 64 17.24 -16.63 -18.52
CA SER A 64 18.62 -16.17 -18.29
C SER A 64 19.05 -16.19 -16.82
N MET A 65 18.47 -17.09 -16.03
CA MET A 65 18.73 -17.27 -14.60
C MET A 65 19.37 -18.64 -14.27
N LYS A 66 19.85 -19.39 -15.28
CA LYS A 66 20.50 -20.68 -15.05
C LYS A 66 21.70 -20.54 -14.11
N ASP A 67 21.76 -21.41 -13.11
CA ASP A 67 22.76 -21.45 -12.03
C ASP A 67 22.82 -20.18 -11.16
N MET A 68 21.89 -19.24 -11.33
CA MET A 68 21.78 -18.02 -10.53
C MET A 68 21.01 -18.28 -9.24
N ASP A 69 21.61 -17.96 -8.10
CA ASP A 69 20.92 -17.95 -6.82
C ASP A 69 19.99 -16.72 -6.71
N ALA A 70 18.70 -16.96 -6.50
CA ALA A 70 17.68 -15.94 -6.38
C ALA A 70 16.64 -16.28 -5.29
N TYR A 71 15.75 -15.34 -5.01
CA TYR A 71 14.56 -15.58 -4.22
C TYR A 71 13.31 -15.31 -5.05
N VAL A 72 12.30 -16.16 -4.87
CA VAL A 72 10.91 -15.72 -4.98
C VAL A 72 10.57 -15.06 -3.64
N ALA A 73 10.13 -13.82 -3.67
CA ALA A 73 9.78 -13.04 -2.49
C ALA A 73 8.32 -12.60 -2.60
N ILE A 74 7.59 -12.71 -1.49
CA ILE A 74 6.24 -12.17 -1.36
C ILE A 74 6.25 -11.21 -0.18
N TYR A 75 6.00 -9.94 -0.46
CA TYR A 75 5.81 -8.90 0.53
C TYR A 75 4.31 -8.72 0.78
N PHE A 76 3.96 -8.29 1.99
CA PHE A 76 2.58 -8.03 2.36
C PHE A 76 2.41 -6.54 2.64
N GLU A 77 1.42 -5.94 2.01
CA GLU A 77 1.09 -4.52 2.15
C GLU A 77 -0.40 -4.34 2.40
N TYR A 78 -0.76 -3.20 2.95
CA TYR A 78 -2.17 -2.80 2.99
C TYR A 78 -2.65 -2.46 1.59
N ASN A 79 -3.86 -2.90 1.22
CA ASN A 79 -4.53 -2.54 -0.03
C ASN A 79 -5.16 -1.14 0.05
N ASP A 80 -4.32 -0.18 0.44
CA ASP A 80 -4.58 1.24 0.46
C ASP A 80 -3.23 1.91 0.18
N ASP A 81 -3.21 2.79 -0.82
CA ASP A 81 -2.07 3.63 -1.22
C ASP A 81 -1.41 4.39 -0.03
N MET A 82 -2.05 4.39 1.14
CA MET A 82 -1.65 5.08 2.36
C MET A 82 -0.76 4.31 3.32
N ALA A 83 -0.81 2.97 3.37
CA ALA A 83 -0.25 2.25 4.54
C ALA A 83 0.98 1.37 4.24
N GLY A 84 1.32 1.14 2.96
CA GLY A 84 2.56 0.48 2.54
C GLY A 84 2.74 -0.92 3.13
N PHE A 85 3.98 -1.40 3.19
CA PHE A 85 4.28 -2.75 3.68
C PHE A 85 4.00 -2.92 5.18
N LEU A 86 3.46 -4.09 5.53
CA LEU A 86 3.35 -4.54 6.91
C LEU A 86 4.75 -4.61 7.55
N LYS A 87 4.85 -4.41 8.87
CA LYS A 87 6.13 -4.45 9.59
C LYS A 87 6.21 -5.67 10.51
N ASP A 88 7.25 -6.47 10.30
CA ASP A 88 7.51 -7.67 11.09
C ASP A 88 8.16 -7.29 12.44
N LYS A 89 7.61 -7.82 13.54
CA LYS A 89 8.01 -7.46 14.91
C LYS A 89 9.09 -8.38 15.46
N ASN A 90 9.18 -9.63 14.99
CA ASN A 90 9.98 -10.68 15.61
C ASN A 90 11.26 -11.07 14.83
N LYS A 91 11.41 -10.49 13.63
CA LYS A 91 12.48 -10.65 12.64
C LYS A 91 12.63 -12.06 12.07
N LYS A 92 11.52 -12.79 11.91
CA LYS A 92 11.51 -14.14 11.31
C LYS A 92 11.05 -14.13 9.87
N PHE A 93 10.06 -13.32 9.53
CA PHE A 93 9.50 -13.22 8.18
C PHE A 93 9.67 -11.79 7.70
N ASN A 94 10.92 -11.30 7.68
CA ASN A 94 11.20 -9.91 7.40
C ASN A 94 12.15 -9.66 6.22
N SER A 95 11.93 -8.54 5.54
CA SER A 95 12.87 -7.92 4.60
C SER A 95 14.04 -7.25 5.33
N THR A 96 15.08 -6.85 4.59
CA THR A 96 16.17 -6.04 5.14
C THR A 96 15.70 -4.69 5.69
N GLU A 97 14.55 -4.20 5.24
CA GLU A 97 13.92 -2.94 5.69
C GLU A 97 12.89 -3.18 6.83
N GLY A 98 12.76 -4.43 7.29
CA GLY A 98 11.87 -4.83 8.37
C GLY A 98 10.41 -5.04 7.95
N ASP A 99 10.14 -5.16 6.64
CA ASP A 99 8.81 -5.45 6.13
C ASP A 99 8.46 -6.92 6.26
N VAL A 100 7.19 -7.25 6.50
CA VAL A 100 6.73 -8.64 6.46
C VAL A 100 6.92 -9.20 5.05
N ALA A 101 7.72 -10.25 4.92
CA ALA A 101 7.99 -10.93 3.68
C ALA A 101 8.33 -12.40 3.90
N VAL A 102 7.84 -13.26 3.00
CA VAL A 102 8.23 -14.67 2.92
C VAL A 102 9.07 -14.92 1.67
N TYR A 103 10.10 -15.75 1.80
CA TYR A 103 11.07 -16.02 0.74
C TYR A 103 11.20 -17.51 0.47
N GLN A 104 11.31 -17.87 -0.81
CA GLN A 104 11.73 -19.19 -1.24
C GLN A 104 12.98 -19.09 -2.10
N SER A 105 14.03 -19.82 -1.73
CA SER A 105 15.25 -19.89 -2.52
C SER A 105 15.03 -20.67 -3.81
N ILE A 106 15.50 -20.12 -4.93
CA ILE A 106 15.53 -20.82 -6.23
C ILE A 106 16.94 -20.78 -6.82
N LYS A 107 17.27 -21.83 -7.57
CA LYS A 107 18.46 -21.91 -8.41
C LYS A 107 18.11 -22.66 -9.69
N PRO A 108 17.69 -21.94 -10.75
CA PRO A 108 17.30 -22.56 -12.02
C PRO A 108 18.38 -23.46 -12.60
N ALA A 109 18.07 -24.72 -12.92
CA ALA A 109 19.02 -25.63 -13.58
C ALA A 109 18.98 -25.55 -15.12
N TYR A 110 17.99 -24.84 -15.67
CA TYR A 110 17.69 -24.74 -17.10
C TYR A 110 17.37 -23.29 -17.48
N ASP A 111 17.40 -23.01 -18.79
CA ASP A 111 16.99 -21.73 -19.37
C ASP A 111 16.10 -21.97 -20.61
N PRO A 112 14.80 -21.63 -20.57
CA PRO A 112 14.06 -21.15 -19.40
C PRO A 112 13.86 -22.25 -18.34
N ALA A 113 13.71 -21.85 -17.09
CA ALA A 113 13.24 -22.73 -16.02
C ALA A 113 11.76 -22.47 -15.73
N VAL A 114 10.94 -23.51 -15.84
CA VAL A 114 9.49 -23.45 -15.66
C VAL A 114 9.12 -23.94 -14.27
N TYR A 115 8.47 -23.08 -13.49
CA TYR A 115 7.89 -23.41 -12.19
C TYR A 115 6.37 -23.43 -12.36
N LYS A 116 5.75 -24.61 -12.25
CA LYS A 116 4.29 -24.76 -12.42
C LYS A 116 3.51 -24.60 -11.11
N ASP A 117 4.18 -24.85 -9.99
CA ASP A 117 3.61 -24.80 -8.65
C ASP A 117 4.74 -24.62 -7.62
N LEU A 118 5.27 -23.41 -7.52
CA LEU A 118 6.19 -23.05 -6.45
C LEU A 118 5.38 -22.57 -5.25
N GLN A 119 5.55 -23.22 -4.10
CA GLN A 119 4.76 -23.00 -2.90
C GLN A 119 5.55 -22.23 -1.84
N LEU A 120 4.90 -21.25 -1.20
CA LEU A 120 5.38 -20.55 -0.01
C LEU A 120 4.31 -20.64 1.08
N PHE A 121 4.71 -20.76 2.34
CA PHE A 121 3.80 -20.75 3.49
C PHE A 121 4.03 -19.52 4.36
N MET A 122 2.96 -18.76 4.61
CA MET A 122 2.97 -17.60 5.49
C MET A 122 2.05 -17.84 6.70
N PRO A 123 2.58 -17.99 7.92
CA PRO A 123 1.75 -18.10 9.11
C PRO A 123 1.01 -16.80 9.40
N TYR A 124 -0.28 -16.88 9.76
CA TYR A 124 -1.08 -15.68 10.07
C TYR A 124 -0.55 -14.88 11.26
N THR A 125 0.14 -15.55 12.18
CA THR A 125 0.76 -14.91 13.35
C THR A 125 1.91 -13.97 12.98
N GLU A 126 2.48 -14.12 11.79
CA GLU A 126 3.63 -13.34 11.31
C GLU A 126 3.22 -12.11 10.50
N LEU A 127 1.92 -11.94 10.22
CA LEU A 127 1.41 -10.67 9.68
C LEU A 127 1.49 -9.54 10.71
N ASP A 128 1.60 -9.88 12.00
CA ASP A 128 1.79 -8.94 13.12
C ASP A 128 0.73 -7.82 13.24
N LEU A 129 -0.37 -7.97 12.53
CA LEU A 129 -1.55 -7.11 12.56
C LEU A 129 -2.29 -7.25 13.88
N GLU A 130 -2.87 -6.19 14.41
CA GLU A 130 -3.82 -6.30 15.52
C GLU A 130 -5.09 -7.03 15.07
N ALA A 131 -6.02 -7.24 15.99
CA ALA A 131 -7.27 -7.90 15.63
C ALA A 131 -8.16 -6.96 14.80
N GLY A 132 -8.66 -7.42 13.66
CA GLY A 132 -9.36 -6.59 12.68
C GLY A 132 -9.63 -7.30 11.35
N ILE A 133 -10.29 -6.58 10.44
CA ILE A 133 -10.48 -6.97 9.03
C ILE A 133 -9.57 -6.07 8.20
N TYR A 134 -8.77 -6.67 7.33
CA TYR A 134 -7.75 -6.00 6.56
C TYR A 134 -7.90 -6.36 5.09
N ASP A 135 -7.97 -5.36 4.22
CA ASP A 135 -7.69 -5.54 2.80
C ASP A 135 -6.17 -5.43 2.62
N LEU A 136 -5.56 -6.51 2.14
CA LEU A 136 -4.12 -6.63 1.97
C LEU A 136 -3.78 -7.01 0.54
N THR A 137 -2.57 -6.67 0.13
CA THR A 137 -2.02 -7.04 -1.17
C THR A 137 -0.73 -7.83 -0.95
N MET A 138 -0.59 -8.92 -1.72
CA MET A 138 0.67 -9.63 -1.88
C MET A 138 1.43 -9.04 -3.05
N ASP A 139 2.66 -8.64 -2.80
CA ASP A 139 3.57 -8.13 -3.82
C ASP A 139 4.64 -9.21 -4.11
N ALA A 140 4.45 -9.94 -5.21
CA ALA A 140 5.27 -11.09 -5.58
C ALA A 140 6.35 -10.73 -6.62
N LYS A 141 7.61 -11.05 -6.30
CA LYS A 141 8.79 -10.65 -7.08
C LYS A 141 9.82 -11.77 -7.17
N LEU A 142 10.64 -11.73 -8.21
CA LEU A 142 11.97 -12.32 -8.21
C LEU A 142 12.99 -11.27 -7.79
N ILE A 143 13.87 -11.63 -6.86
CA ILE A 143 14.93 -10.75 -6.36
C ILE A 143 16.28 -11.47 -6.27
N HIS A 144 17.36 -10.70 -6.32
CA HIS A 144 18.69 -11.21 -6.02
C HIS A 144 18.83 -11.53 -4.52
N LYS A 145 19.69 -12.49 -4.17
CA LYS A 145 19.99 -12.84 -2.76
C LYS A 145 20.47 -11.66 -1.91
N LYS A 146 21.11 -10.68 -2.53
CA LYS A 146 21.66 -9.48 -1.86
C LYS A 146 20.67 -8.31 -1.82
N GLY A 147 19.42 -8.51 -2.25
CA GLY A 147 18.47 -7.43 -2.52
C GLY A 147 18.60 -6.89 -3.94
N GLY A 148 17.57 -6.19 -4.40
CA GLY A 148 17.42 -5.73 -5.78
C GLY A 148 16.45 -6.63 -6.57
N ILE A 149 15.51 -6.00 -7.26
CA ILE A 149 14.47 -6.66 -8.02
C ILE A 149 15.03 -7.15 -9.35
N ILE A 150 14.77 -8.42 -9.66
CA ILE A 150 15.00 -9.00 -10.99
C ILE A 150 13.76 -8.76 -11.84
N GLN A 151 12.59 -9.19 -11.35
CA GLN A 151 11.33 -9.12 -12.08
C GLN A 151 10.15 -9.03 -11.11
N TRP A 152 9.23 -8.11 -11.40
CA TRP A 152 7.91 -8.10 -10.78
C TRP A 152 7.05 -9.20 -11.41
N LEU A 153 6.42 -10.04 -10.59
CA LEU A 153 5.56 -11.12 -11.07
C LEU A 153 4.10 -10.67 -11.08
N THR A 154 3.55 -10.34 -9.91
CA THR A 154 2.14 -9.96 -9.79
C THR A 154 1.83 -9.29 -8.46
N TYR A 155 0.66 -8.64 -8.40
CA TYR A 155 -0.02 -8.27 -7.16
C TYR A 155 -1.22 -9.20 -6.95
N TYR A 156 -1.53 -9.53 -5.71
CA TYR A 156 -2.71 -10.33 -5.38
C TYR A 156 -3.40 -9.81 -4.12
N ASP A 157 -4.60 -9.27 -4.31
CA ASP A 157 -5.40 -8.69 -3.24
C ASP A 157 -6.19 -9.77 -2.50
N PHE A 158 -6.31 -9.63 -1.20
CA PHE A 158 -7.08 -10.53 -0.35
C PHE A 158 -7.56 -9.84 0.93
N GLU A 159 -8.70 -10.29 1.43
CA GLU A 159 -9.20 -9.92 2.75
C GLU A 159 -8.60 -10.86 3.81
N TYR A 160 -8.13 -10.30 4.92
CA TYR A 160 -7.63 -11.02 6.07
C TYR A 160 -8.34 -10.58 7.35
N THR A 161 -8.94 -11.53 8.05
CA THR A 161 -9.53 -11.31 9.37
C THR A 161 -8.62 -11.92 10.43
N ARG A 162 -8.13 -11.10 11.38
CA ARG A 162 -7.47 -11.58 12.60
C ARG A 162 -8.47 -11.63 13.75
N PRO A 163 -8.89 -12.83 14.21
CA PRO A 163 -9.84 -12.98 15.30
C PRO A 163 -9.41 -12.29 16.59
N GLY A 164 -10.33 -11.59 17.23
CA GLY A 164 -10.12 -10.86 18.48
C GLY A 164 -10.41 -9.37 18.39
N SER A 165 -10.88 -8.89 17.22
CA SER A 165 -11.40 -7.55 17.07
C SER A 165 -12.73 -7.46 17.80
N PRO A 166 -13.15 -6.31 18.35
CA PRO A 166 -14.55 -6.11 18.74
C PRO A 166 -15.52 -6.50 17.61
N ALA A 167 -15.09 -6.42 16.34
CA ALA A 167 -15.83 -6.88 15.17
C ALA A 167 -16.01 -8.42 15.08
N ASP A 168 -15.11 -9.23 15.65
CA ASP A 168 -15.21 -10.69 15.64
C ASP A 168 -16.11 -11.24 16.76
N VAL A 169 -16.40 -10.43 17.78
CA VAL A 169 -17.25 -10.82 18.92
C VAL A 169 -18.72 -10.42 18.71
N GLU A 170 -19.03 -9.43 17.86
CA GLU A 170 -20.40 -8.96 17.61
C GLU A 170 -20.93 -9.27 16.21
N SER A 171 -20.90 -10.56 15.87
CA SER A 171 -21.83 -11.16 14.90
C SER A 171 -23.28 -11.15 15.43
N LYS A 172 -23.90 -9.96 15.58
CA LYS A 172 -25.37 -9.81 15.49
C LYS A 172 -25.92 -8.41 15.22
N ALA A 173 -25.09 -7.38 15.14
CA ALA A 173 -25.48 -6.09 14.56
C ALA A 173 -24.20 -5.40 14.05
N LYS A 174 -24.07 -5.20 12.73
CA LYS A 174 -22.83 -4.65 12.13
C LYS A 174 -22.51 -3.29 12.77
N ALA A 175 -21.29 -3.12 13.28
CA ALA A 175 -20.77 -1.80 13.63
C ALA A 175 -20.87 -0.88 12.41
N GLY A 176 -21.32 0.35 12.62
CA GLY A 176 -21.58 1.26 11.52
C GLY A 176 -21.97 2.65 11.98
N ALA A 177 -22.39 3.46 11.03
CA ALA A 177 -22.96 4.76 11.31
C ALA A 177 -23.99 5.14 10.24
N ASP A 178 -25.08 5.77 10.69
CA ASP A 178 -26.03 6.45 9.81
C ASP A 178 -25.65 7.93 9.76
N PHE A 179 -25.18 8.37 8.61
CA PHE A 179 -24.87 9.77 8.35
C PHE A 179 -26.16 10.58 8.19
N GLU A 180 -26.23 11.76 8.81
CA GLU A 180 -27.37 12.66 8.66
C GLU A 180 -26.98 13.98 8.00
N ASN A 181 -25.95 14.66 8.48
CA ASN A 181 -25.55 15.96 7.92
C ASN A 181 -24.09 16.30 8.18
N LEU A 182 -23.51 17.09 7.28
CA LEU A 182 -22.19 17.71 7.43
C LEU A 182 -22.28 19.15 6.93
N TRP A 183 -21.85 20.11 7.75
CA TRP A 183 -21.72 21.50 7.33
C TRP A 183 -20.47 22.13 7.93
N ILE A 184 -20.08 23.27 7.37
CA ILE A 184 -18.82 23.92 7.71
C ILE A 184 -19.10 25.39 7.98
N ASP A 185 -18.66 25.86 9.15
CA ASP A 185 -18.50 27.27 9.44
C ASP A 185 -17.09 27.69 9.02
N TYR A 186 -17.01 28.50 7.97
CA TYR A 186 -15.73 29.05 7.49
C TYR A 186 -15.31 30.28 8.30
N ASP A 187 -14.01 30.55 8.32
CA ASP A 187 -13.42 31.76 8.90
C ASP A 187 -13.65 31.93 10.42
N VAL A 188 -13.86 30.82 11.12
CA VAL A 188 -14.02 30.78 12.58
C VAL A 188 -12.67 30.94 13.27
N THR A 189 -12.66 31.61 14.42
CA THR A 189 -11.46 31.73 15.26
C THR A 189 -11.61 30.93 16.55
N GLU A 190 -10.72 29.96 16.78
CA GLU A 190 -10.63 29.18 18.01
C GLU A 190 -9.21 29.23 18.58
N ASN A 191 -9.09 29.51 19.88
CA ASN A 191 -7.79 29.60 20.57
C ASN A 191 -6.78 30.51 19.84
N GLY A 192 -7.26 31.61 19.24
CA GLY A 192 -6.45 32.58 18.49
C GLY A 192 -6.04 32.14 17.09
N LYS A 193 -6.47 30.97 16.61
CA LYS A 193 -6.21 30.50 15.25
C LYS A 193 -7.46 30.66 14.39
N LYS A 194 -7.29 31.19 13.17
CA LYS A 194 -8.36 31.24 12.15
C LYS A 194 -8.40 29.92 11.37
N GLY A 195 -9.61 29.41 11.11
CA GLY A 195 -9.80 28.12 10.46
C GLY A 195 -11.24 27.85 10.08
N MET A 196 -11.55 26.59 9.85
CA MET A 196 -12.90 26.10 9.63
C MET A 196 -13.34 25.20 10.79
N ARG A 197 -14.60 25.32 11.18
CA ARG A 197 -15.26 24.38 12.09
C ARG A 197 -16.16 23.46 11.28
N ILE A 198 -15.90 22.17 11.38
CA ILE A 198 -16.63 21.11 10.69
C ILE A 198 -17.59 20.48 11.68
N HIS A 199 -18.86 20.47 11.31
CA HIS A 199 -19.94 19.90 12.09
C HIS A 199 -20.41 18.62 11.43
N VAL A 200 -20.47 17.54 12.18
CA VAL A 200 -20.93 16.25 11.69
C VAL A 200 -22.06 15.73 12.58
N LYS A 201 -23.19 15.41 11.95
CA LYS A 201 -24.36 14.81 12.58
C LYS A 201 -24.54 13.39 12.06
N PHE A 202 -24.54 12.43 12.97
CA PHE A 202 -24.63 11.01 12.65
C PHE A 202 -25.09 10.18 13.85
N THR A 203 -25.53 8.96 13.59
CA THR A 203 -25.82 7.95 14.62
C THR A 203 -24.78 6.85 14.54
N ALA A 204 -24.00 6.64 15.60
CA ALA A 204 -23.10 5.50 15.74
C ALA A 204 -23.89 4.25 16.13
N LEU A 205 -23.66 3.14 15.43
CA LEU A 205 -24.36 1.87 15.61
C LEU A 205 -23.36 0.78 16.02
N ASN A 206 -23.67 0.05 17.09
CA ASN A 206 -22.93 -1.08 17.65
C ASN A 206 -21.45 -0.75 17.93
N LEU A 207 -21.21 0.43 18.52
CA LEU A 207 -19.88 0.91 18.91
C LEU A 207 -19.78 1.17 20.42
N LYS A 208 -20.64 0.51 21.22
CA LYS A 208 -20.68 0.69 22.67
C LYS A 208 -19.33 0.34 23.30
N ASP A 209 -18.80 1.26 24.11
CA ASP A 209 -17.53 1.13 24.82
C ASP A 209 -16.29 0.94 23.91
N VAL A 210 -16.46 1.05 22.58
CA VAL A 210 -15.38 1.00 21.60
C VAL A 210 -14.80 2.40 21.43
N ASP A 211 -13.49 2.50 21.56
CA ASP A 211 -12.74 3.72 21.31
C ASP A 211 -12.54 3.92 19.80
N CYS A 212 -13.14 4.97 19.25
CA CYS A 212 -13.07 5.33 17.83
C CYS A 212 -12.65 6.79 17.62
N TYR A 213 -12.44 7.17 16.37
CA TYR A 213 -12.30 8.55 15.94
C TYR A 213 -13.39 8.89 14.91
N LEU A 214 -13.92 10.10 14.98
CA LEU A 214 -14.36 10.80 13.78
C LEU A 214 -13.11 11.45 13.18
N ALA A 215 -12.72 11.00 11.99
CA ALA A 215 -11.59 11.51 11.24
C ALA A 215 -12.10 12.36 10.08
N VAL A 216 -11.43 13.49 9.83
CA VAL A 216 -11.66 14.30 8.63
C VAL A 216 -10.34 14.47 7.91
N TYR A 217 -10.25 13.89 6.71
CA TYR A 217 -9.10 13.96 5.83
C TYR A 217 -9.28 15.08 4.81
N PHE A 218 -8.17 15.66 4.35
CA PHE A 218 -8.18 16.73 3.36
C PHE A 218 -7.33 16.34 2.15
N GLU A 219 -7.87 16.61 0.97
CA GLU A 219 -7.20 16.37 -0.30
C GLU A 219 -7.64 17.40 -1.34
N LYS A 220 -6.91 17.45 -2.46
CA LYS A 220 -7.37 18.17 -3.63
C LYS A 220 -8.53 17.43 -4.27
N LYS A 221 -9.42 18.13 -4.95
CA LYS A 221 -10.60 17.54 -5.61
C LYS A 221 -10.28 16.40 -6.59
N ASN A 222 -9.07 16.34 -7.13
CA ASN A 222 -8.61 15.27 -8.02
C ASN A 222 -8.09 14.01 -7.28
N GLY A 223 -8.19 13.94 -5.95
CA GLY A 223 -7.69 12.83 -5.13
C GLY A 223 -6.24 12.97 -4.65
N GLU A 224 -5.54 14.05 -5.02
CA GLU A 224 -4.17 14.25 -4.56
C GLU A 224 -4.15 14.67 -3.08
N LYS A 225 -3.48 13.86 -2.26
CA LYS A 225 -3.35 14.06 -0.81
C LYS A 225 -2.59 15.35 -0.50
N ILE A 226 -3.01 16.03 0.56
CA ILE A 226 -2.30 17.18 1.12
C ILE A 226 -1.52 16.70 2.33
N ASP A 227 -0.23 17.01 2.43
CA ASP A 227 0.58 16.64 3.60
C ASP A 227 0.26 17.50 4.81
N GLY A 228 0.11 16.87 5.97
CA GLY A 228 -0.02 17.57 7.25
C GLY A 228 1.32 18.11 7.73
N ILE A 229 1.32 19.35 8.24
CA ILE A 229 2.55 20.02 8.72
C ILE A 229 2.93 19.55 10.12
N SER A 230 1.96 19.56 11.03
CA SER A 230 2.18 19.26 12.44
C SER A 230 1.57 17.90 12.80
N THR A 231 2.16 17.25 13.81
CA THR A 231 1.75 15.91 14.25
C THR A 231 0.31 15.83 14.74
N ASN A 232 -0.29 16.97 15.11
CA ASN A 232 -1.66 17.04 15.62
C ASN A 232 -2.71 17.15 14.50
N TYR A 233 -2.30 17.55 13.30
CA TYR A 233 -3.16 17.73 12.14
C TYR A 233 -2.70 16.83 10.99
N ARG A 234 -2.31 15.61 11.34
CA ARG A 234 -1.71 14.66 10.39
C ARG A 234 -2.14 13.24 10.75
N SER A 235 -2.47 12.44 9.74
CA SER A 235 -2.62 11.00 9.86
C SER A 235 -1.28 10.29 10.10
N LYS A 236 -1.35 9.00 10.44
CA LYS A 236 -0.16 8.17 10.65
C LYS A 236 0.76 8.12 9.42
N ASN A 237 0.19 8.12 8.22
CA ASN A 237 0.94 8.08 6.96
C ASN A 237 1.32 9.46 6.42
N GLY A 238 0.77 10.52 7.01
CA GLY A 238 1.27 11.86 6.79
C GLY A 238 0.34 12.85 6.09
N GLN A 239 -0.84 12.41 5.69
CA GLN A 239 -1.88 13.26 5.13
C GLN A 239 -2.43 14.24 6.18
N LEU A 240 -2.80 15.43 5.74
CA LEU A 240 -3.50 16.44 6.51
C LEU A 240 -4.85 15.90 6.97
N ALA A 241 -5.05 15.86 8.28
CA ALA A 241 -6.27 15.33 8.87
C ALA A 241 -6.53 15.93 10.25
N VAL A 242 -7.78 15.94 10.70
CA VAL A 242 -8.14 16.26 12.09
C VAL A 242 -9.03 15.16 12.66
N TYR A 243 -8.85 14.85 13.94
CA TYR A 243 -9.53 13.75 14.61
C TYR A 243 -10.26 14.22 15.86
N LYS A 244 -11.40 13.59 16.15
CA LYS A 244 -12.09 13.70 17.43
C LYS A 244 -12.34 12.31 18.00
N SER A 245 -11.79 12.04 19.18
CA SER A 245 -12.07 10.78 19.89
C SER A 245 -13.55 10.70 20.24
N ILE A 246 -14.14 9.53 19.98
CA ILE A 246 -15.49 9.19 20.41
C ILE A 246 -15.48 7.83 21.10
N LYS A 247 -16.32 7.68 22.12
CA LYS A 247 -16.55 6.41 22.82
C LYS A 247 -18.04 6.30 23.14
N PRO A 248 -18.85 5.74 22.23
CA PRO A 248 -20.28 5.60 22.43
C PRO A 248 -20.60 4.82 23.73
N ALA A 249 -21.48 5.35 24.56
CA ALA A 249 -21.89 4.68 25.81
C ALA A 249 -23.02 3.65 25.59
N TYR A 250 -23.61 3.65 24.40
CA TYR A 250 -24.75 2.82 24.03
C TYR A 250 -24.55 2.23 22.63
N ALA A 251 -25.24 1.11 22.36
CA ALA A 251 -25.19 0.47 21.05
C ALA A 251 -25.66 1.42 19.94
N GLU A 252 -26.69 2.23 20.19
CA GLU A 252 -27.06 3.34 19.33
C GLU A 252 -26.74 4.65 20.05
N THR A 253 -25.88 5.48 19.46
CA THR A 253 -25.50 6.78 20.05
C THR A 253 -25.59 7.88 19.00
N VAL A 254 -26.46 8.86 19.27
CA VAL A 254 -26.70 9.99 18.36
C VAL A 254 -25.75 11.14 18.68
N TYR A 255 -24.94 11.52 17.70
CA TYR A 255 -24.13 12.74 17.71
C TYR A 255 -24.88 13.82 16.93
N LYS A 256 -25.56 14.72 17.66
CA LYS A 256 -26.37 15.77 17.04
C LYS A 256 -25.54 16.87 16.35
N ASP A 257 -24.35 17.11 16.89
CA ASP A 257 -23.39 18.10 16.41
C ASP A 257 -22.01 17.79 17.01
N LEU A 258 -21.24 16.93 16.34
CA LEU A 258 -19.85 16.69 16.72
C LEU A 258 -18.94 17.62 15.90
N GLN A 259 -18.16 18.44 16.62
CA GLN A 259 -17.38 19.51 16.02
C GLN A 259 -15.87 19.20 15.99
N LEU A 260 -15.25 19.48 14.85
CA LEU A 260 -13.79 19.47 14.65
C LEU A 260 -13.35 20.83 14.13
N PHE A 261 -12.14 21.26 14.50
CA PHE A 261 -11.59 22.53 14.04
C PHE A 261 -10.29 22.29 13.27
N MET A 262 -10.22 22.78 12.03
CA MET A 262 -9.03 22.74 11.19
C MET A 262 -8.49 24.17 10.99
N PRO A 263 -7.35 24.53 11.62
CA PRO A 263 -6.72 25.82 11.39
C PRO A 263 -6.21 25.94 9.96
N TYR A 264 -6.43 27.09 9.30
CA TYR A 264 -5.95 27.30 7.93
C TYR A 264 -4.42 27.30 7.83
N THR A 265 -3.73 27.60 8.94
CA THR A 265 -2.26 27.53 9.00
C THR A 265 -1.71 26.11 8.85
N GLU A 266 -2.53 25.08 9.03
CA GLU A 266 -2.13 23.68 8.85
C GLU A 266 -2.31 23.21 7.40
N ILE A 267 -3.04 23.97 6.57
CA ILE A 267 -3.23 23.70 5.14
C ILE A 267 -2.07 24.34 4.36
N LYS A 268 -1.07 23.54 3.99
CA LYS A 268 0.12 24.01 3.28
C LYS A 268 -0.03 23.83 1.77
N LEU A 269 -0.49 24.87 1.09
CA LEU A 269 -0.51 24.94 -0.36
C LEU A 269 0.31 26.14 -0.86
N PRO A 270 0.76 26.14 -2.12
CA PRO A 270 1.28 27.35 -2.75
C PRO A 270 0.22 28.46 -2.74
N ARG A 271 0.64 29.71 -2.92
CA ARG A 271 -0.30 30.84 -3.04
C ARG A 271 -1.24 30.60 -4.22
N GLY A 272 -2.54 30.82 -4.02
CA GLY A 272 -3.55 30.63 -5.07
C GLY A 272 -4.87 30.07 -4.55
N LYS A 273 -5.79 29.81 -5.48
CA LYS A 273 -7.11 29.21 -5.22
C LYS A 273 -7.12 27.74 -5.65
N PHE A 274 -7.58 26.87 -4.77
CA PHE A 274 -7.61 25.42 -4.96
C PHE A 274 -8.99 24.86 -4.70
N ASP A 275 -9.42 23.92 -5.53
CA ASP A 275 -10.60 23.10 -5.26
C ASP A 275 -10.18 21.89 -4.42
N LEU A 276 -10.67 21.84 -3.19
CA LEU A 276 -10.38 20.83 -2.20
C LEU A 276 -11.60 19.98 -1.91
N LYS A 277 -11.36 18.81 -1.35
CA LYS A 277 -12.37 17.90 -0.82
C LYS A 277 -11.94 17.50 0.60
N LEU A 278 -12.92 17.39 1.49
CA LEU A 278 -12.75 16.68 2.74
C LEU A 278 -13.57 15.39 2.74
N GLU A 279 -13.07 14.39 3.46
CA GLU A 279 -13.71 13.10 3.65
C GLU A 279 -13.89 12.86 5.14
N ALA A 280 -15.13 12.64 5.59
CA ALA A 280 -15.45 12.37 6.98
C ALA A 280 -15.72 10.88 7.20
N ASP A 281 -14.96 10.26 8.11
CA ASP A 281 -15.00 8.83 8.37
C ASP A 281 -15.08 8.53 9.87
N ILE A 282 -15.76 7.43 10.20
CA ILE A 282 -15.62 6.79 11.51
C ILE A 282 -14.58 5.69 11.39
N ILE A 283 -13.53 5.77 12.21
CA ILE A 283 -12.41 4.81 12.20
C ILE A 283 -12.11 4.30 13.60
N LEU A 284 -11.51 3.11 13.70
CA LEU A 284 -10.93 2.59 14.93
C LEU A 284 -9.60 3.29 15.24
N LYS A 285 -9.13 3.18 16.50
CA LYS A 285 -7.84 3.77 16.91
C LYS A 285 -6.62 3.21 16.17
N ASN A 286 -6.71 1.98 15.68
CA ASN A 286 -5.66 1.37 14.85
C ASN A 286 -5.62 1.99 13.43
N GLY A 287 -6.71 2.58 12.96
CA GLY A 287 -6.84 3.21 11.64
C GLY A 287 -7.92 2.58 10.78
N ASP A 288 -8.48 1.43 11.18
CA ASP A 288 -9.43 0.68 10.37
C ASP A 288 -10.72 1.47 10.15
N MET A 289 -11.19 1.53 8.91
CA MET A 289 -12.43 2.21 8.58
C MET A 289 -13.64 1.41 9.08
N ILE A 290 -14.50 2.06 9.85
CA ILE A 290 -15.82 1.51 10.22
C ILE A 290 -16.84 1.94 9.16
N LYS A 291 -16.85 3.23 8.83
CA LYS A 291 -17.84 3.80 7.93
C LYS A 291 -17.37 5.13 7.35
N HIS A 292 -17.36 5.21 6.03
CA HIS A 292 -17.37 6.48 5.33
C HIS A 292 -18.72 7.19 5.51
N LEU A 293 -18.70 8.45 5.91
CA LEU A 293 -19.89 9.26 6.13
C LEU A 293 -20.21 10.14 4.92
N LYS A 294 -19.30 11.04 4.56
CA LYS A 294 -19.56 12.07 3.57
C LYS A 294 -18.30 12.74 3.03
N ASP A 295 -18.29 12.93 1.72
CA ASP A 295 -17.43 13.89 1.03
C ASP A 295 -18.05 15.28 0.99
N HIS A 296 -17.23 16.31 1.19
CA HIS A 296 -17.62 17.70 1.00
C HIS A 296 -16.56 18.48 0.24
N GLU A 297 -16.95 19.02 -0.92
CA GLU A 297 -16.09 19.86 -1.74
C GLU A 297 -16.17 21.34 -1.31
N PHE A 298 -15.03 22.02 -1.35
CA PHE A 298 -14.94 23.46 -1.07
C PHE A 298 -13.74 24.07 -1.81
N TRP A 299 -13.72 25.39 -1.94
CA TRP A 299 -12.55 26.10 -2.44
C TRP A 299 -11.76 26.69 -1.26
N PHE A 300 -10.44 26.72 -1.39
CA PHE A 300 -9.52 27.30 -0.42
C PHE A 300 -8.59 28.29 -1.13
N GLU A 301 -8.35 29.45 -0.52
CA GLU A 301 -7.42 30.46 -1.05
C GLU A 301 -6.36 30.80 0.01
N GLN A 302 -5.11 30.77 -0.41
CA GLN A 302 -3.93 31.05 0.42
C GLN A 302 -3.23 32.35 0.02
#